data_AF-X0SPC3-F1
#
_entry.id   AF-X0SPC3-F1
#
_cell.length_a   1.000
_cell.length_b   1.000
_cell.length_c   1.000
_cell.angle_alpha   90.00
_cell.angle_beta   90.00
_cell.angle_gamma   90.00
#
_symmetry.space_group_name_H-M   'P 1'
#
loop_
_entity.id
_entity.type
_entity.pdbx_description
1 polymer ?
#
loop_
_entity_poly.entity_id
_entity_poly.type
_entity_poly.pdbx_seq_one_letter_code
_entity_poly.pdbx_strand_id
1 'polypeptide(L)'
;MTDDPFTVAPKPKTGGRPKLSLVDGGRGSDLTAKQQGFLQSVTKERLNASDAYRKNYDCKRMSAKGVHNEASKLMAHLVIAARIKRYWQAEERSRQSDAVSKGAAIIEKLEAIADDTRVSAASRIRALELLGKQRDVALFVDRTVDETGTDNRTPDEVRQELEAKLGGMLRKSTA
;
A
#
# COMPACT_ATOMS: atom_id res chain seq x y z
N MET A 1 72.67 -1.87 45.58
CA MET A 1 71.79 -2.62 44.66
C MET A 1 70.46 -2.76 45.37
N THR A 2 69.58 -1.78 45.15
CA THR A 2 68.25 -1.68 45.76
C THR A 2 67.33 -1.24 44.65
N ASP A 3 66.69 -2.21 44.01
CA ASP A 3 65.67 -1.99 42.98
C ASP A 3 64.33 -1.79 43.68
N ASP A 4 63.75 -0.60 43.47
CA ASP A 4 62.52 -0.16 44.10
C ASP A 4 61.30 -0.64 43.27
N PRO A 5 60.38 -1.46 43.82
CA PRO A 5 59.35 -2.19 43.05
C PRO A 5 58.15 -1.34 42.61
N PHE A 6 58.22 -0.01 42.70
CA PHE A 6 57.07 0.89 42.46
C PHE A 6 57.21 1.88 41.30
N THR A 7 58.00 1.55 40.27
CA THR A 7 58.02 2.38 39.05
C THR A 7 56.89 1.96 38.09
N VAL A 8 55.72 2.61 38.24
CA VAL A 8 54.59 2.47 37.31
C VAL A 8 54.89 3.27 36.03
N ALA A 9 55.05 2.58 34.90
CA ALA A 9 55.16 3.22 33.59
C ALA A 9 53.92 4.09 33.28
N PRO A 10 54.08 5.29 32.72
CA PRO A 10 52.93 6.15 32.39
C PRO A 10 52.08 5.49 31.30
N LYS A 11 50.76 5.38 31.56
CA LYS A 11 49.79 4.87 30.57
C LYS A 11 49.78 5.75 29.32
N PRO A 12 49.68 5.17 28.11
CA PRO A 12 49.58 5.95 26.88
C PRO A 12 48.30 6.80 26.91
N LYS A 13 48.42 8.11 26.65
CA LYS A 13 47.28 9.01 26.50
C LYS A 13 46.53 8.68 25.21
N THR A 14 45.57 7.76 25.30
CA THR A 14 44.66 7.46 24.20
C THR A 14 43.72 8.64 23.96
N GLY A 15 43.79 9.13 22.72
CA GLY A 15 42.80 9.83 21.90
C GLY A 15 41.59 10.47 22.56
N GLY A 16 41.37 11.73 22.19
CA GLY A 16 40.29 12.59 22.69
C GLY A 16 38.92 11.93 22.72
N ARG A 17 38.12 12.35 23.71
CA ARG A 17 36.72 11.94 23.88
C ARG A 17 36.01 12.05 22.52
N PRO A 18 35.27 11.02 22.07
CA PRO A 18 34.49 11.15 20.85
C PRO A 18 33.54 12.34 21.01
N LYS A 19 33.59 13.27 20.06
CA LYS A 19 32.72 14.46 20.05
C LYS A 19 31.31 13.97 19.74
N LEU A 20 30.53 13.72 20.79
CA LEU A 20 29.10 13.47 20.66
C LEU A 20 28.46 14.74 20.11
N SER A 21 28.11 14.74 18.83
CA SER A 21 27.23 15.77 18.28
C SER A 21 25.80 15.42 18.67
N LEU A 22 25.11 16.36 19.30
CA LEU A 22 23.67 16.28 19.42
C LEU A 22 23.12 16.47 18.00
N VAL A 23 22.78 15.36 17.34
CA VAL A 23 21.88 15.44 16.18
C VAL A 23 20.60 16.06 16.72
N ASP A 24 20.20 17.19 16.17
CA ASP A 24 18.92 17.82 16.49
C ASP A 24 17.82 16.79 16.23
N GLY A 25 17.45 16.05 17.28
CA GLY A 25 16.20 15.32 17.38
C GLY A 25 15.11 16.37 17.52
N GLY A 26 14.93 17.16 16.48
CA GLY A 26 14.11 18.35 16.49
C GLY A 26 12.73 18.00 17.02
N ARG A 27 12.24 18.81 17.95
CA ARG A 27 10.82 18.84 18.35
C ARG A 27 9.95 19.42 17.20
N GLY A 28 10.32 19.14 15.96
CA GLY A 28 9.57 19.47 14.76
C GLY A 28 8.58 18.36 14.45
N SER A 29 7.60 18.66 13.61
CA SER A 29 6.58 17.75 13.07
C SER A 29 7.11 16.52 12.31
N ASP A 30 8.42 16.29 12.35
CA ASP A 30 9.11 15.29 11.55
C ASP A 30 9.37 14.02 12.36
N LEU A 31 9.11 12.88 11.70
CA LEU A 31 9.34 11.56 12.27
C LEU A 31 10.83 11.35 12.52
N THR A 32 11.16 10.79 13.69
CA THR A 32 12.53 10.37 14.00
C THR A 32 13.01 9.28 13.03
N ALA A 33 14.33 9.10 12.88
CA ALA A 33 14.88 8.09 11.97
C ALA A 33 14.34 6.67 12.24
N LYS A 34 14.14 6.29 13.50
CA LYS A 34 13.56 4.98 13.88
C LYS A 34 12.09 4.86 13.49
N GLN A 35 11.32 5.94 13.63
CA GLN A 35 9.92 5.99 13.21
C GLN A 35 9.77 5.96 11.69
N GLN A 36 10.68 6.61 10.96
CA GLN A 36 10.75 6.53 9.50
C GLN A 36 11.11 5.12 9.04
N GLY A 37 12.08 4.48 9.69
CA GLY A 37 12.43 3.08 9.43
C GLY A 37 11.25 2.14 9.67
N PHE A 38 10.52 2.33 10.77
CA PHE A 38 9.29 1.60 11.06
C PHE A 38 8.23 1.78 9.96
N LEU A 39 7.97 3.03 9.56
CA LEU A 39 7.04 3.35 8.47
C LEU A 39 7.44 2.61 7.18
N GLN A 40 8.72 2.65 6.82
CA GLN A 40 9.25 1.97 5.64
C GLN A 40 9.09 0.44 5.70
N SER A 41 9.34 -0.17 6.86
CA SER A 41 9.15 -1.61 7.05
C SER A 41 7.67 -2.03 6.90
N VAL A 42 6.74 -1.22 7.38
CA VAL A 42 5.30 -1.50 7.23
C VAL A 42 4.83 -1.27 5.78
N THR A 43 5.31 -0.21 5.12
CA THR A 43 4.83 0.13 3.78
C THR A 43 5.56 -0.64 2.68
N LYS A 44 6.88 -0.52 2.56
CA LYS A 44 7.65 -1.11 1.46
C LYS A 44 7.87 -2.61 1.63
N GLU A 45 8.19 -3.04 2.85
CA GLU A 45 8.51 -4.46 3.12
C GLU A 45 7.28 -5.28 3.55
N ARG A 46 6.13 -4.63 3.77
CA ARG A 46 4.86 -5.27 4.17
C ARG A 46 4.94 -6.09 5.46
N LEU A 47 5.85 -5.73 6.36
CA LEU A 47 5.95 -6.42 7.65
C LEU A 47 4.75 -6.07 8.54
N ASN A 48 4.35 -7.03 9.38
CA ASN A 48 3.39 -6.74 10.44
C ASN A 48 4.01 -5.74 11.45
N ALA A 49 3.16 -5.05 12.22
CA ALA A 49 3.61 -3.99 13.12
C ALA A 49 4.62 -4.48 14.16
N SER A 50 4.49 -5.71 14.68
CA SER A 50 5.42 -6.23 15.69
C SER A 50 6.80 -6.51 15.11
N ASP A 51 6.88 -7.06 13.91
CA ASP A 51 8.15 -7.37 13.24
C ASP A 51 8.82 -6.10 12.71
N ALA A 52 8.03 -5.16 12.17
CA ALA A 52 8.52 -3.83 11.85
C ALA A 52 9.11 -3.13 13.09
N TYR A 53 8.48 -3.29 14.26
CA TYR A 53 9.00 -2.73 15.51
C TYR A 53 10.32 -3.42 15.93
N ARG A 54 10.38 -4.76 15.90
CA ARG A 54 11.61 -5.52 16.21
C ARG A 54 12.78 -5.17 15.30
N LYS A 55 12.51 -4.88 14.03
CA LYS A 55 13.53 -4.50 13.06
C LYS A 55 14.16 -3.13 13.35
N ASN A 56 13.38 -2.20 13.91
CA ASN A 56 13.79 -0.80 14.06
C ASN A 56 14.13 -0.39 15.52
N TYR A 57 13.74 -1.21 16.51
CA TYR A 57 13.93 -0.93 17.93
C TYR A 57 14.61 -2.10 18.66
N ASP A 58 15.41 -1.79 19.68
CA ASP A 58 16.00 -2.81 20.54
C ASP A 58 14.93 -3.42 21.45
N CYS A 59 14.57 -4.68 21.15
CA CYS A 59 13.53 -5.42 21.86
C CYS A 59 14.10 -6.51 22.78
N LYS A 60 15.43 -6.59 23.00
CA LYS A 60 16.07 -7.70 23.74
C LYS A 60 15.53 -7.92 25.15
N ARG A 61 15.06 -6.84 25.80
CA ARG A 61 14.52 -6.87 27.18
C ARG A 61 13.00 -6.76 27.22
N MET A 62 12.32 -6.82 26.08
CA MET A 62 10.87 -6.69 25.99
C MET A 62 10.22 -8.07 25.83
N SER A 63 9.09 -8.28 26.51
CA SER A 63 8.23 -9.42 26.24
C SER A 63 7.52 -9.27 24.90
N ALA A 64 7.08 -10.37 24.30
CA ALA A 64 6.32 -10.34 23.04
C ALA A 64 5.06 -9.45 23.12
N LYS A 65 4.36 -9.49 24.27
CA LYS A 65 3.21 -8.62 24.55
C LYS A 65 3.60 -7.15 24.62
N GLY A 66 4.74 -6.83 25.23
CA GLY A 66 5.28 -5.47 25.28
C GLY A 66 5.56 -4.92 23.88
N VAL A 67 6.24 -5.72 23.04
CA VAL A 67 6.50 -5.36 21.64
C VAL A 67 5.21 -5.09 20.89
N HIS A 68 4.22 -5.98 21.02
CA HIS A 68 2.93 -5.82 20.36
C HIS A 68 2.22 -4.52 20.77
N ASN A 69 2.23 -4.19 22.06
CA ASN A 69 1.58 -2.99 22.58
C ASN A 69 2.28 -1.71 22.08
N GLU A 70 3.62 -1.65 22.12
CA GLU A 70 4.36 -0.49 21.63
C GLU A 70 4.25 -0.34 20.10
N ALA A 71 4.29 -1.44 19.36
CA ALA A 71 4.04 -1.44 17.93
C ALA A 71 2.63 -0.90 17.59
N SER A 72 1.62 -1.31 18.36
CA SER A 72 0.24 -0.83 18.19
C SER A 72 0.12 0.67 18.47
N LYS A 73 0.74 1.16 19.56
CA LYS A 73 0.82 2.61 19.85
C LYS A 73 1.51 3.37 18.72
N LEU A 74 2.58 2.83 18.17
CA LEU A 74 3.32 3.47 17.08
C LEU A 74 2.51 3.51 15.78
N MET A 75 1.75 2.47 15.49
CA MET A 75 0.79 2.44 14.38
C MET A 75 -0.32 3.49 14.56
N ALA A 76 -0.77 3.72 15.80
CA ALA A 76 -1.79 4.72 16.13
C ALA A 76 -1.25 6.16 16.17
N HIS A 77 0.06 6.36 16.10
CA HIS A 77 0.66 7.69 16.11
C HIS A 77 0.18 8.51 14.91
N LEU A 78 -0.41 9.69 15.15
CA LEU A 78 -1.12 10.49 14.15
C LEU A 78 -0.35 10.67 12.83
N VAL A 79 0.93 11.05 12.91
CA VAL A 79 1.77 11.29 11.72
C VAL A 79 2.08 9.99 10.97
N ILE A 80 2.29 8.89 11.69
CA ILE A 80 2.63 7.59 11.08
C ILE A 80 1.39 7.01 10.41
N ALA A 81 0.26 6.96 11.14
CA ALA A 81 -1.03 6.52 10.63
C ALA A 81 -1.43 7.28 9.35
N ALA A 82 -1.30 8.61 9.37
CA ALA A 82 -1.60 9.45 8.21
C ALA A 82 -0.68 9.13 7.02
N ARG A 83 0.62 8.93 7.25
CA ARG A 83 1.58 8.59 6.19
C ARG A 83 1.33 7.20 5.60
N ILE A 84 1.02 6.21 6.42
CA ILE A 84 0.66 4.84 5.97
C ILE A 84 -0.59 4.91 5.08
N LYS A 85 -1.63 5.60 5.54
CA LYS A 85 -2.87 5.78 4.77
C LYS A 85 -2.60 6.45 3.42
N ARG A 86 -1.82 7.54 3.40
CA ARG A 86 -1.46 8.23 2.16
C ARG A 86 -0.67 7.32 1.21
N TYR A 87 0.25 6.52 1.73
CA TYR A 87 1.04 5.59 0.94
C TYR A 87 0.14 4.56 0.25
N TRP A 88 -0.75 3.89 0.98
CA TRP A 88 -1.67 2.91 0.38
C TRP A 88 -2.67 3.53 -0.59
N GLN A 89 -3.15 4.75 -0.31
CA GLN A 89 -3.99 5.48 -1.27
C GLN A 89 -3.26 5.88 -2.54
N ALA A 90 -1.97 6.23 -2.45
CA ALA A 90 -1.15 6.53 -3.63
C ALA A 90 -0.88 5.25 -4.44
N GLU A 91 -0.57 4.16 -3.75
CA GLU A 91 -0.36 2.86 -4.37
C GLU A 91 -1.60 2.34 -5.09
N GLU A 92 -2.77 2.40 -4.46
CA GLU A 92 -4.02 1.95 -5.08
C GLU A 92 -4.35 2.80 -6.31
N ARG A 93 -4.15 4.12 -6.26
CA ARG A 93 -4.29 4.99 -7.43
C ARG A 93 -3.32 4.61 -8.56
N SER A 94 -2.06 4.34 -8.22
CA SER A 94 -1.06 3.88 -9.20
C SER A 94 -1.45 2.55 -9.82
N ARG A 95 -1.97 1.61 -9.03
CA ARG A 95 -2.42 0.30 -9.50
C ARG A 95 -3.61 0.44 -10.45
N GLN A 96 -4.55 1.33 -10.14
CA GLN A 96 -5.69 1.65 -11.02
C GLN A 96 -5.23 2.28 -12.33
N SER A 97 -4.33 3.27 -12.29
CA SER A 97 -3.78 3.86 -13.51
C SER A 97 -3.00 2.84 -14.33
N ASP A 98 -2.23 1.96 -13.69
CA ASP A 98 -1.46 0.92 -14.37
C ASP A 98 -2.39 -0.08 -15.08
N ALA A 99 -3.52 -0.43 -14.47
CA ALA A 99 -4.49 -1.32 -15.11
C ALA A 99 -5.09 -0.69 -16.38
N VAL A 100 -5.44 0.60 -16.32
CA VAL A 100 -5.94 1.36 -17.49
C VAL A 100 -4.88 1.45 -18.58
N SER A 101 -3.66 1.87 -18.23
CA SER A 101 -2.54 2.00 -19.17
C SER A 101 -2.15 0.66 -19.79
N LYS A 102 -2.13 -0.43 -19.02
CA LYS A 102 -1.89 -1.79 -19.53
C LYS A 102 -2.99 -2.23 -20.48
N GLY A 103 -4.26 -1.91 -20.18
CA GLY A 103 -5.38 -2.16 -21.07
C GLY A 103 -5.18 -1.47 -22.42
N ALA A 104 -4.90 -0.17 -22.42
CA ALA A 104 -4.62 0.60 -23.63
C ALA A 104 -3.44 0.01 -24.43
N ALA A 105 -2.34 -0.34 -23.76
CA ALA A 105 -1.18 -0.94 -24.41
C ALA A 105 -1.45 -2.34 -25.00
N ILE A 106 -2.38 -3.11 -24.43
CA ILE A 106 -2.80 -4.41 -24.98
C ILE A 106 -3.65 -4.19 -26.23
N ILE A 107 -4.57 -3.22 -26.19
CA ILE A 107 -5.44 -2.87 -27.32
C ILE A 107 -4.60 -2.46 -28.53
N GLU A 108 -3.68 -1.52 -28.34
CA GLU A 108 -2.77 -1.06 -29.40
C GLU A 108 -2.00 -2.23 -30.05
N LYS A 109 -1.53 -3.19 -29.24
CA LYS A 109 -0.84 -4.39 -29.74
C LYS A 109 -1.77 -5.33 -30.50
N LEU A 110 -3.02 -5.49 -30.04
CA LEU A 110 -4.00 -6.33 -30.73
C LEU A 110 -4.41 -5.73 -32.08
N GLU A 111 -4.57 -4.41 -32.15
CA GLU A 111 -4.81 -3.68 -33.40
C GLU A 111 -3.65 -3.87 -34.38
N ALA A 112 -2.41 -3.68 -33.92
CA ALA A 112 -1.22 -3.92 -34.74
C ALA A 112 -1.14 -5.37 -35.25
N ILE A 113 -1.51 -6.36 -34.44
CA ILE A 113 -1.57 -7.77 -34.86
C ILE A 113 -2.68 -8.00 -35.89
N ALA A 114 -3.86 -7.38 -35.72
CA ALA A 114 -4.99 -7.55 -36.63
C ALA A 114 -4.72 -6.99 -38.03
N ASP A 115 -3.99 -5.88 -38.11
CA ASP A 115 -3.68 -5.18 -39.36
C ASP A 115 -2.41 -5.71 -40.07
N ASP A 116 -1.53 -6.40 -39.36
CA ASP A 116 -0.31 -6.96 -39.96
C ASP A 116 -0.60 -8.19 -40.82
N THR A 117 -0.58 -8.01 -42.14
CA THR A 117 -0.81 -9.07 -43.13
C THR A 117 0.28 -10.14 -43.17
N ARG A 118 1.42 -9.92 -42.51
CA ARG A 118 2.50 -10.92 -42.37
C ARG A 118 2.20 -11.93 -41.27
N VAL A 119 1.29 -11.61 -40.35
CA VAL A 119 0.85 -12.49 -39.28
C VAL A 119 -0.20 -13.47 -39.81
N SER A 120 -0.24 -14.68 -39.25
CA SER A 120 -1.20 -15.70 -39.67
C SER A 120 -2.65 -15.21 -39.59
N ALA A 121 -3.49 -15.60 -40.57
CA ALA A 121 -4.90 -15.22 -40.60
C ALA A 121 -5.64 -15.63 -39.30
N ALA A 122 -5.31 -16.79 -38.73
CA ALA A 122 -5.90 -17.26 -37.48
C ALA A 122 -5.59 -16.33 -36.29
N SER A 123 -4.34 -15.84 -36.17
CA SER A 123 -3.95 -14.90 -35.12
C SER A 123 -4.63 -13.54 -35.30
N ARG A 124 -4.77 -13.07 -36.55
CA ARG A 124 -5.47 -11.82 -36.87
C ARG A 124 -6.96 -11.90 -36.52
N ILE A 125 -7.63 -12.98 -36.90
CA ILE A 125 -9.04 -13.23 -36.56
C ILE A 125 -9.23 -13.28 -35.04
N ARG A 126 -8.33 -13.96 -34.32
CA ARG A 126 -8.39 -14.03 -32.85
C ARG A 126 -8.16 -12.66 -32.20
N ALA A 127 -7.27 -11.83 -32.75
CA ALA A 127 -7.09 -10.46 -32.25
C ALA A 127 -8.36 -9.62 -32.44
N LEU A 128 -8.99 -9.69 -33.61
CA LEU A 128 -10.27 -9.02 -33.89
C LEU A 128 -11.41 -9.53 -32.99
N GLU A 129 -11.47 -10.83 -32.72
CA GLU A 129 -12.43 -11.43 -31.79
C GLU A 129 -12.23 -10.87 -30.37
N LEU A 130 -10.99 -10.82 -29.88
CA LEU A 130 -10.66 -10.29 -28.56
C LEU A 130 -10.99 -8.79 -28.44
N LEU A 131 -10.72 -8.01 -29.49
CA LEU A 131 -11.11 -6.60 -29.58
C LEU A 131 -12.65 -6.45 -29.55
N GLY A 132 -13.38 -7.28 -30.29
CA GLY A 132 -14.86 -7.25 -30.28
C GLY A 132 -15.48 -7.73 -28.96
N LYS A 133 -14.76 -8.52 -28.16
CA LYS A 133 -15.14 -8.92 -26.79
C LYS A 133 -14.83 -7.85 -25.73
N GLN A 134 -14.08 -6.80 -26.08
CA GLN A 134 -13.82 -5.69 -25.18
C GLN A 134 -15.14 -5.00 -24.79
N ARG A 135 -15.21 -4.52 -23.55
CA ARG A 135 -16.41 -3.91 -22.96
C ARG A 135 -16.98 -2.73 -23.75
N ASP A 136 -16.15 -2.02 -24.51
CA ASP A 136 -16.57 -0.83 -25.27
C ASP A 136 -17.28 -1.17 -26.58
N VAL A 137 -16.97 -2.31 -27.19
CA VAL A 137 -17.57 -2.75 -28.47
C VAL A 137 -18.64 -3.82 -28.24
N ALA A 138 -18.43 -4.71 -27.27
CA ALA A 138 -19.36 -5.73 -26.78
C ALA A 138 -20.09 -6.54 -27.89
N LEU A 139 -19.46 -6.74 -29.05
CA LEU A 139 -20.09 -7.35 -30.23
C LEU A 139 -20.25 -8.86 -30.08
N PHE A 140 -19.41 -9.49 -29.27
CA PHE A 140 -19.35 -10.94 -29.07
C PHE A 140 -19.57 -11.36 -27.61
N VAL A 141 -20.16 -10.48 -26.79
CA VAL A 141 -20.55 -10.83 -25.42
C VAL A 141 -21.90 -11.53 -25.49
N ASP A 142 -21.91 -12.83 -25.22
CA ASP A 142 -23.16 -13.58 -25.05
C ASP A 142 -23.88 -13.01 -23.83
N ARG A 143 -24.99 -12.32 -24.06
CA ARG A 143 -25.80 -11.77 -22.97
C ARG A 143 -26.64 -12.92 -22.43
N THR A 144 -26.05 -13.74 -21.58
CA THR A 144 -26.83 -14.64 -20.76
C THR A 144 -27.68 -13.76 -19.85
N VAL A 145 -28.98 -13.69 -20.15
CA VAL A 145 -29.96 -13.32 -19.12
C VAL A 145 -29.90 -14.48 -18.16
N ASP A 146 -29.07 -14.34 -17.12
CA ASP A 146 -29.08 -15.27 -16.01
C ASP A 146 -30.50 -15.24 -15.42
N GLU A 147 -31.34 -16.20 -15.81
CA GLU A 147 -32.62 -16.50 -15.14
C GLU A 147 -32.38 -16.92 -13.67
N THR A 148 -31.12 -17.11 -13.27
CA THR A 148 -30.63 -17.23 -11.90
C THR A 148 -30.37 -15.86 -11.24
N GLY A 149 -31.17 -14.85 -11.61
CA GLY A 149 -31.33 -13.66 -10.80
C GLY A 149 -31.82 -14.05 -9.41
N THR A 150 -31.06 -13.67 -8.40
CA THR A 150 -31.49 -13.55 -6.99
C THR A 150 -32.54 -12.44 -6.81
N ASP A 151 -33.30 -12.14 -7.87
CA ASP A 151 -34.29 -11.08 -7.96
C ASP A 151 -35.68 -11.72 -7.99
N ASN A 152 -35.97 -12.49 -6.94
CA ASN A 152 -37.35 -12.87 -6.60
C ASN A 152 -38.09 -11.66 -5.96
N ARG A 153 -37.70 -10.45 -6.37
CA ARG A 153 -38.19 -9.19 -5.84
C ARG A 153 -39.40 -8.83 -6.65
N THR A 154 -40.53 -8.74 -5.98
CA THR A 154 -41.75 -8.34 -6.65
C THR A 154 -41.63 -6.87 -7.06
N PRO A 155 -42.34 -6.44 -8.12
CA PRO A 155 -42.38 -5.03 -8.52
C PRO A 155 -42.72 -4.08 -7.35
N ASP A 156 -43.51 -4.56 -6.39
CA ASP A 156 -43.90 -3.81 -5.19
C ASP A 156 -42.75 -3.62 -4.21
N GLU A 157 -41.90 -4.63 -3.99
CA GLU A 157 -40.71 -4.51 -3.15
C GLU A 157 -39.70 -3.52 -3.73
N VAL A 158 -39.51 -3.56 -5.05
CA VAL A 158 -38.64 -2.62 -5.76
C VAL A 158 -39.19 -1.20 -5.65
N ARG A 159 -40.50 -1.01 -5.82
CA ARG A 159 -41.16 0.29 -5.65
C ARG A 159 -40.96 0.84 -4.24
N GLN A 160 -41.19 0.02 -3.21
CA GLN A 160 -41.09 0.44 -1.82
C GLN A 160 -39.66 0.85 -1.44
N GLU A 161 -38.66 0.12 -1.94
CA GLU A 161 -37.25 0.48 -1.75
C GLU A 161 -36.90 1.80 -2.44
N LEU A 162 -37.38 2.02 -3.67
CA LEU A 162 -37.15 3.26 -4.41
C LEU A 162 -37.80 4.46 -3.72
N GLU A 163 -39.03 4.31 -3.22
CA GLU A 163 -39.72 5.36 -2.46
C GLU A 163 -38.97 5.71 -1.16
N ALA A 164 -38.50 4.69 -0.43
CA ALA A 164 -37.70 4.91 0.79
C ALA A 164 -36.37 5.62 0.50
N LYS A 165 -35.67 5.23 -0.58
CA LYS A 165 -34.42 5.88 -1.01
C LYS A 165 -34.65 7.32 -1.46
N LEU A 166 -35.67 7.58 -2.27
CA LEU A 166 -36.04 8.92 -2.72
C LEU A 166 -36.43 9.82 -1.54
N GLY A 167 -37.23 9.32 -0.60
CA GLY A 167 -37.58 10.05 0.62
C GLY A 167 -36.36 10.39 1.49
N GLY A 168 -35.42 9.46 1.61
CA GLY A 168 -34.14 9.69 2.31
C GLY A 168 -33.27 10.76 1.64
N MET A 169 -33.22 10.79 0.31
CA MET A 169 -32.48 11.79 -0.45
C MET A 169 -33.12 13.18 -0.37
N LEU A 170 -34.45 13.26 -0.48
CA LEU A 170 -35.19 14.51 -0.34
C LEU A 170 -35.00 15.13 1.06
N ARG A 171 -35.05 14.32 2.12
CA ARG A 171 -34.81 14.78 3.49
C ARG A 171 -33.39 15.29 3.73
N LYS A 172 -32.39 14.66 3.11
CA LYS A 172 -30.99 15.11 3.17
C LYS A 172 -30.72 16.37 2.34
N SER A 173 -31.55 16.66 1.35
CA SER A 173 -31.43 17.85 0.50
C SER A 173 -32.06 19.10 1.12
N THR A 174 -32.97 18.93 2.08
CA THR A 174 -33.68 20.04 2.74
C THR A 174 -33.12 20.39 4.14
N ALA A 175 -32.03 19.74 4.55
CA ALA A 175 -31.28 20.01 5.78
C ALA A 175 -29.88 20.52 5.41
#